data_AF-A0A1V6MXF0-F1
#
_entry.id   AF-A0A1V6MXF0-F1
#
_cell.length_a   1.000
_cell.length_b   1.000
_cell.length_c   1.000
_cell.angle_alpha   90.00
_cell.angle_beta   90.00
_cell.angle_gamma   90.00
#
_symmetry.space_group_name_H-M   'P 1'
#
loop_
_entity.id
_entity.type
_entity.pdbx_description
1 polymer ?
#
loop_
_entity_poly.entity_id
_entity_poly.type
_entity_poly.pdbx_seq_one_letter_code
_entity_poly.pdbx_strand_id
1 'polypeptide(L)'
;MSSAYDLAVFGRAGLRNPDFARYCATAEARFPGRHGGTYGIVNTNRLLSGTNGVAPYPGLIGIKNGYTSTAGNTLVAAARRGDRTLVVTVLNPQAGGGFAVYEEARELLDWGFGAAGRVDPVGSLDALRARPRPGPEATPVAAAAVTVSDTVAAADDGPGWSEAAVVTGAAVLGGGSVALVLWLLGRRRSGG
;
A
#
# COMPACT_ATOMS: atom_id res chain seq x y z
N MET A 1 -13.63 -2.02 10.86
CA MET A 1 -13.48 -0.62 11.32
C MET A 1 -12.11 -0.45 11.96
N SER A 2 -11.63 0.79 12.05
CA SER A 2 -10.38 1.18 12.72
C SER A 2 -10.59 2.56 13.36
N SER A 3 -9.73 2.96 14.30
CA SER A 3 -9.72 4.30 14.88
C SER A 3 -8.50 5.13 14.45
N ALA A 4 -8.48 6.43 14.76
CA ALA A 4 -7.30 7.27 14.55
C ALA A 4 -6.09 6.78 15.37
N TYR A 5 -6.33 6.25 16.57
CA TYR A 5 -5.31 5.63 17.41
C TYR A 5 -4.69 4.41 16.72
N ASP A 6 -5.52 3.48 16.23
CA ASP A 6 -5.05 2.25 15.60
C ASP A 6 -4.21 2.54 14.34
N LEU A 7 -4.67 3.50 13.51
CA LEU A 7 -3.94 3.88 12.30
C LEU A 7 -2.62 4.60 12.62
N ALA A 8 -2.57 5.39 13.70
CA ALA A 8 -1.31 5.97 14.17
C ALA A 8 -0.33 4.88 14.67
N VAL A 9 -0.83 3.85 15.35
CA VAL A 9 -0.04 2.68 15.75
C VAL A 9 0.50 1.95 14.51
N PHE A 10 -0.34 1.68 13.50
CA PHE A 10 0.08 1.03 12.26
C PHE A 10 1.08 1.88 11.48
N GLY A 11 0.84 3.17 11.35
CA GLY A 11 1.75 4.09 10.68
C GLY A 11 3.12 4.12 11.36
N ARG A 12 3.14 4.21 12.70
CA ARG A 12 4.37 4.17 13.50
C ARG A 12 5.12 2.84 13.35
N ALA A 13 4.39 1.72 13.37
CA ALA A 13 4.99 0.39 13.20
C ALA A 13 5.55 0.20 11.78
N GLY A 14 4.78 0.58 10.75
CA GLY A 14 5.17 0.51 9.36
C GLY A 14 6.43 1.32 9.07
N LEU A 15 6.55 2.53 9.61
CA LEU A 15 7.75 3.37 9.43
C LEU A 15 9.04 2.80 10.05
N ARG A 16 8.97 1.74 10.87
CA ARG A 16 10.16 0.99 11.32
C ARG A 16 10.67 0.00 10.27
N ASN A 17 9.85 -0.35 9.28
CA ASN A 17 10.27 -1.15 8.14
C ASN A 17 10.86 -0.20 7.06
N PRO A 18 12.14 -0.38 6.66
CA PRO A 18 12.80 0.51 5.72
C PRO A 18 12.16 0.51 4.33
N ASP A 19 11.63 -0.62 3.86
CA ASP A 19 10.94 -0.69 2.57
C ASP A 19 9.62 0.07 2.61
N PHE A 20 8.84 -0.12 3.67
CA PHE A 20 7.58 0.62 3.83
C PHE A 20 7.83 2.13 3.88
N ALA A 21 8.83 2.58 4.65
CA ALA A 21 9.21 3.98 4.74
C ALA A 21 9.66 4.53 3.37
N ARG A 22 10.48 3.78 2.63
CA ARG A 22 10.93 4.13 1.28
C ARG A 22 9.75 4.30 0.31
N TYR A 23 8.82 3.35 0.28
CA TYR A 23 7.64 3.45 -0.58
C TYR A 23 6.73 4.61 -0.21
N CYS A 24 6.50 4.85 1.09
CA CYS A 24 5.69 5.97 1.55
C CYS A 24 6.26 7.34 1.17
N ALA A 25 7.59 7.48 1.16
CA ALA A 25 8.29 8.71 0.81
C ALA A 25 8.52 8.88 -0.70
N THR A 26 8.16 7.90 -1.53
CA THR A 26 8.33 7.98 -2.99
C THR A 26 7.24 8.88 -3.58
N ALA A 27 7.63 10.05 -4.12
CA ALA A 27 6.70 11.01 -4.73
C ALA A 27 6.26 10.59 -6.14
N GLU A 28 7.16 9.99 -6.91
CA GLU A 28 6.90 9.52 -8.27
C GLU A 28 7.60 8.19 -8.52
N ALA A 29 7.00 7.36 -9.37
CA ALA A 29 7.59 6.09 -9.79
C ALA A 29 7.22 5.75 -11.23
N ARG A 30 7.99 4.83 -11.84
CA ARG A 30 7.63 4.19 -13.10
C ARG A 30 6.96 2.86 -12.82
N PHE A 31 5.78 2.66 -13.39
CA PHE A 31 5.05 1.41 -13.29
C PHE A 31 5.15 0.62 -14.61
N PRO A 32 5.30 -0.70 -14.57
CA PRO A 32 5.29 -1.53 -15.77
C PRO A 32 3.92 -1.43 -16.47
N GLY A 33 3.97 -1.14 -17.77
CA GLY A 33 2.84 -1.14 -18.68
C GLY A 33 2.73 -2.45 -19.45
N ARG A 34 1.80 -2.49 -20.40
CA ARG A 34 1.66 -3.63 -21.33
C ARG A 34 2.79 -3.63 -22.36
N HIS A 35 3.09 -4.80 -22.89
CA HIS A 35 4.07 -5.00 -23.98
C HIS A 35 5.46 -4.41 -23.70
N GLY A 36 5.93 -4.50 -22.45
CA GLY A 36 7.25 -4.00 -22.06
C GLY A 36 7.37 -2.48 -21.93
N GLY A 37 6.28 -1.73 -22.12
CA GLY A 37 6.25 -0.28 -21.87
C GLY A 37 6.27 0.06 -20.38
N THR A 38 6.46 1.35 -20.05
CA THR A 38 6.29 1.86 -18.68
C THR A 38 5.56 3.20 -18.69
N TYR A 39 4.88 3.54 -17.59
CA TYR A 39 4.23 4.84 -17.42
C TYR A 39 4.54 5.43 -16.04
N GLY A 40 4.47 6.75 -15.91
CA GLY A 40 4.68 7.44 -14.65
C GLY A 40 3.45 7.39 -13.75
N ILE A 41 3.68 7.19 -12.45
CA ILE A 41 2.68 7.36 -11.40
C ILE A 41 3.16 8.40 -10.40
N VAL A 42 2.23 9.18 -9.88
CA VAL A 42 2.48 10.20 -8.86
C VAL A 42 1.77 9.80 -7.57
N ASN A 43 2.41 10.00 -6.45
CA ASN A 43 1.84 9.74 -5.14
C ASN A 43 0.60 10.64 -4.94
N THR A 44 -0.48 10.03 -4.45
CA THR A 44 -1.75 10.74 -4.24
C THR A 44 -1.79 11.51 -2.92
N ASN A 45 -0.82 11.32 -2.04
CA ASN A 45 -0.64 12.16 -0.87
C ASN A 45 -0.12 13.54 -1.31
N ARG A 46 -1.03 14.52 -1.33
CA ARG A 46 -0.73 15.85 -1.87
C ARG A 46 0.25 16.65 -1.02
N LEU A 47 0.37 16.35 0.28
CA LEU A 47 1.44 16.92 1.11
C LEU A 47 2.82 16.42 0.68
N LEU A 48 2.92 15.31 -0.05
CA LEU A 48 4.18 14.82 -0.62
C LEU A 48 4.38 15.35 -2.04
N SER A 49 3.36 15.21 -2.89
CA SER A 49 3.47 15.48 -4.32
C SER A 49 3.29 16.96 -4.71
N GLY A 50 2.70 17.79 -3.85
CA GLY A 50 2.46 19.20 -4.15
C GLY A 50 1.42 19.44 -5.25
N THR A 51 0.38 18.61 -5.34
CA THR A 51 -0.58 18.62 -6.46
C THR A 51 -1.92 19.25 -6.07
N ASN A 52 -2.67 19.70 -7.09
CA ASN A 52 -4.02 20.25 -6.96
C ASN A 52 -4.14 21.44 -5.99
N GLY A 53 -3.13 22.33 -5.97
CA GLY A 53 -3.13 23.52 -5.12
C GLY A 53 -2.75 23.29 -3.66
N VAL A 54 -2.49 22.04 -3.26
CA VAL A 54 -1.94 21.73 -1.93
C VAL A 54 -0.42 21.77 -2.02
N ALA A 55 0.21 22.68 -1.29
CA ALA A 55 1.68 22.76 -1.25
C ALA A 55 2.28 21.48 -0.63
N PRO A 56 3.50 21.06 -1.02
CA PRO A 56 4.24 20.04 -0.27
C PRO A 56 4.49 20.47 1.17
N TYR A 57 4.56 19.51 2.09
CA TYR A 57 4.93 19.75 3.48
C TYR A 57 6.43 19.43 3.70
N PRO A 58 7.24 20.38 4.19
CA PRO A 58 8.67 20.15 4.40
C PRO A 58 8.95 18.99 5.37
N GLY A 59 9.80 18.06 4.94
CA GLY A 59 10.18 16.89 5.74
C GLY A 59 9.12 15.79 5.82
N LEU A 60 8.08 15.82 4.97
CA LEU A 60 7.10 14.73 4.89
C LEU A 60 7.77 13.43 4.40
N ILE A 61 7.41 12.30 5.02
CA ILE A 61 7.94 10.96 4.75
C ILE A 61 6.83 9.93 4.47
N GLY A 62 5.60 10.38 4.21
CA GLY A 62 4.42 9.51 4.04
C GLY A 62 3.16 10.04 4.73
N ILE A 63 2.15 9.20 5.02
CA ILE A 63 2.01 7.78 4.69
C ILE A 63 0.99 7.61 3.57
N LYS A 64 -0.31 7.83 3.82
CA LYS A 64 -1.34 7.59 2.81
C LYS A 64 -2.66 8.30 3.08
N ASN A 65 -3.25 8.84 2.01
CA ASN A 65 -4.62 9.36 1.94
C ASN A 65 -5.64 8.29 1.49
N GLY A 66 -6.91 8.47 1.84
CA GLY A 66 -8.03 7.62 1.44
C GLY A 66 -9.33 8.39 1.36
N TYR A 67 -10.29 7.88 0.57
CA TYR A 67 -11.63 8.44 0.46
C TYR A 67 -12.63 7.36 0.05
N THR A 68 -13.81 7.36 0.69
CA THR A 68 -15.03 6.71 0.20
C THR A 68 -16.23 7.57 0.59
N SER A 69 -17.40 7.35 -0.04
CA SER A 69 -18.63 8.08 0.30
C SER A 69 -19.06 7.90 1.76
N THR A 70 -18.77 6.73 2.36
CA THR A 70 -19.15 6.43 3.75
C THR A 70 -18.09 6.87 4.76
N ALA A 71 -16.80 6.78 4.42
CA ALA A 71 -15.71 7.12 5.34
C ALA A 71 -15.32 8.61 5.30
N GLY A 72 -15.68 9.33 4.23
CA GLY A 72 -15.14 10.65 3.95
C GLY A 72 -13.63 10.60 3.64
N ASN A 73 -12.97 11.77 3.73
CA ASN A 73 -11.53 11.87 3.49
C ASN A 73 -10.74 11.47 4.74
N THR A 74 -9.69 10.68 4.56
CA THR A 74 -8.82 10.21 5.63
C THR A 74 -7.36 10.38 5.24
N LEU A 75 -6.48 10.69 6.18
CA LEU A 75 -5.04 10.81 5.95
C LEU A 75 -4.26 10.35 7.18
N VAL A 76 -3.30 9.45 6.95
CA VAL A 76 -2.19 9.25 7.88
C VAL A 76 -0.97 9.92 7.25
N ALA A 77 -0.41 10.91 7.94
CA ALA A 77 0.76 11.65 7.48
C ALA A 77 1.89 11.53 8.51
N ALA A 78 3.13 11.51 8.01
CA ALA A 78 4.30 11.52 8.87
C ALA A 78 5.34 12.48 8.33
N ALA A 79 6.01 13.20 9.22
CA ALA A 79 7.08 14.11 8.87
C ALA A 79 8.22 14.02 9.88
N ARG A 80 9.43 14.37 9.43
CA ARG A 80 10.64 14.36 10.25
C ARG A 80 11.35 15.71 10.18
N ARG A 81 11.72 16.23 11.35
CA ARG A 81 12.59 17.40 11.50
C ARG A 81 13.69 17.03 12.50
N GLY A 82 14.94 16.98 12.04
CA GLY A 82 16.06 16.47 12.84
C GLY A 82 15.86 15.01 13.24
N ASP A 83 16.00 14.72 14.53
CA ASP A 83 15.80 13.40 15.15
C ASP A 83 14.32 13.11 15.47
N ARG A 84 13.44 14.11 15.39
CA ARG A 84 12.03 13.98 15.74
C ARG A 84 11.16 13.64 14.53
N THR A 85 10.42 12.53 14.65
CA THR A 85 9.38 12.12 13.69
C THR A 85 8.02 12.23 14.34
N LEU A 86 7.06 12.84 13.64
CA LEU A 86 5.65 12.88 14.05
C LEU A 86 4.80 12.07 13.07
N VAL A 87 3.75 11.45 13.60
CA VAL A 87 2.70 10.78 12.83
C VAL A 87 1.37 11.38 13.26
N VAL A 88 0.57 11.83 12.30
CA VAL A 88 -0.78 12.37 12.52
C VAL A 88 -1.79 11.54 11.72
N THR A 89 -2.97 11.35 12.29
CA THR A 89 -4.09 10.70 11.60
C THR A 89 -5.31 11.61 11.66
N VAL A 90 -5.86 11.93 10.50
CA VAL A 90 -7.07 12.75 10.34
C VAL A 90 -8.13 11.88 9.69
N LEU A 91 -9.31 11.80 10.31
CA LEU A 91 -10.44 11.02 9.82
C LEU A 91 -11.66 11.91 9.64
N ASN A 92 -12.19 11.91 8.43
CA ASN A 92 -13.44 12.57 8.04
C ASN A 92 -13.58 14.02 8.56
N PRO A 93 -12.73 14.97 8.12
CA PRO A 93 -12.97 16.39 8.36
C PRO A 93 -14.39 16.77 7.95
N GLN A 94 -15.14 17.40 8.85
CA GLN A 94 -16.56 17.74 8.63
C GLN A 94 -16.75 19.08 7.90
N ALA A 95 -15.70 19.90 7.79
CA ALA A 95 -15.72 21.22 7.16
C ALA A 95 -14.53 21.39 6.20
N GLY A 96 -14.56 22.40 5.33
CA GLY A 96 -13.44 22.74 4.44
C GLY A 96 -13.30 21.89 3.17
N GLY A 97 -14.20 20.93 2.93
CA GLY A 97 -14.28 20.17 1.68
C GLY A 97 -13.20 19.10 1.50
N GLY A 98 -13.02 18.63 0.27
CA GLY A 98 -12.20 17.45 -0.05
C GLY A 98 -10.70 17.57 0.23
N PHE A 99 -10.19 18.79 0.45
CA PHE A 99 -8.77 19.05 0.75
C PHE A 99 -8.50 19.39 2.21
N ALA A 100 -9.54 19.58 3.04
CA ALA A 100 -9.39 19.87 4.47
C ALA A 100 -8.51 18.84 5.19
N VAL A 101 -8.58 17.57 4.79
CA VAL A 101 -7.77 16.50 5.39
C VAL A 101 -6.26 16.75 5.30
N TYR A 102 -5.79 17.44 4.26
CA TYR A 102 -4.37 17.76 4.09
C TYR A 102 -3.98 18.99 4.91
N GLU A 103 -4.84 20.00 4.96
CA GLU A 103 -4.59 21.23 5.73
C GLU A 103 -4.64 20.97 7.23
N GLU A 104 -5.64 20.23 7.72
CA GLU A 104 -5.70 19.82 9.13
C GLU A 104 -4.49 18.95 9.52
N ALA A 105 -4.04 18.06 8.63
CA ALA A 105 -2.84 17.27 8.90
C ALA A 105 -1.57 18.14 8.93
N ARG A 106 -1.45 19.14 8.06
CA ARG A 106 -0.37 20.15 8.08
C ARG A 106 -0.37 20.90 9.41
N GLU A 107 -1.52 21.42 9.82
CA GLU A 107 -1.67 22.19 11.06
C GLU A 107 -1.32 21.35 12.29
N LEU A 108 -1.75 20.08 12.35
CA LEU A 108 -1.40 19.17 13.42
C LEU A 108 0.10 18.85 13.46
N LEU A 109 0.75 18.68 12.30
CA LEU A 109 2.20 18.49 12.23
C LEU A 109 2.95 19.74 12.71
N ASP A 110 2.53 20.93 12.24
CA ASP A 110 3.15 22.20 12.64
C ASP A 110 2.99 22.46 14.14
N TRP A 111 1.78 22.28 14.66
CA TRP A 111 1.53 22.34 16.10
C TRP A 111 2.39 21.33 16.86
N GLY A 112 2.43 20.07 16.42
CA GLY A 112 3.13 19.01 17.12
C GLY A 112 4.66 19.18 17.15
N PHE A 113 5.24 19.78 16.11
CA PHE A 113 6.65 20.17 16.11
C PHE A 113 6.89 21.39 17.00
N GLY A 114 5.98 22.37 16.98
CA GLY A 114 6.04 23.52 17.87
C GLY A 114 5.95 23.12 19.35
N ALA A 115 5.03 22.24 19.71
CA ALA A 115 4.73 21.83 21.08
C ALA A 115 5.81 20.93 21.73
N ALA A 116 6.88 20.59 21.00
CA ALA A 116 7.98 19.78 21.50
C ALA A 116 8.54 20.32 22.82
N GLY A 117 8.48 19.50 23.88
CA GLY A 117 8.98 19.87 25.22
C GLY A 117 8.12 20.89 25.98
N ARG A 118 6.93 21.24 25.46
CA ARG A 118 6.02 22.24 26.05
C ARG A 118 4.66 21.67 26.48
N VAL A 119 4.46 20.37 26.30
CA VAL A 119 3.19 19.68 26.60
C VAL A 119 3.46 18.34 27.25
N ASP A 120 2.57 17.95 28.17
CA ASP A 120 2.57 16.61 28.74
C ASP A 120 1.85 15.63 27.81
N PRO A 121 2.42 14.43 27.56
CA PRO A 121 1.73 13.40 26.78
C PRO A 121 0.46 12.91 27.51
N VAL A 122 -0.65 12.85 26.78
CA VAL A 122 -1.93 12.32 27.32
C VAL A 122 -2.00 10.78 27.28
N GLY A 123 -0.99 10.12 26.72
CA GLY A 123 -0.94 8.67 26.58
C GLY A 123 0.23 8.20 25.73
N SER A 124 0.27 6.90 25.44
CA SER A 124 1.31 6.30 24.60
C SER A 124 0.74 5.33 23.57
N LEU A 125 1.35 5.34 22.38
CA LEU A 125 1.08 4.37 21.32
C LEU A 125 1.77 3.01 21.56
N ASP A 126 2.60 2.89 22.62
CA ASP A 126 3.31 1.65 22.98
C ASP A 126 2.47 0.67 23.80
N ALA A 127 1.26 1.05 24.21
CA ALA A 127 0.38 0.21 25.03
C ALA A 127 0.05 -1.16 24.40
N LEU A 128 0.17 -1.29 23.07
CA LEU A 128 -0.06 -2.52 22.31
C LEU A 128 1.19 -3.40 22.11
N ARG A 129 2.35 -3.09 22.73
CA ARG A 129 3.42 -4.10 22.84
C ARG A 129 2.91 -5.22 23.74
N ALA A 130 2.25 -6.22 23.14
CA ALA A 130 2.12 -7.52 23.76
C ALA A 130 3.52 -7.95 24.17
N ARG A 131 3.75 -8.13 25.48
CA ARG A 131 4.95 -8.84 25.92
C ARG A 131 4.95 -10.17 25.16
N PRO A 132 6.07 -10.58 24.53
CA PRO A 132 6.15 -11.92 23.99
C PRO A 132 5.74 -12.87 25.11
N ARG A 133 4.65 -13.63 24.92
CA ARG A 133 4.42 -14.77 25.82
C ARG A 133 5.61 -15.71 25.58
N PRO A 134 6.20 -16.28 26.63
CA PRO A 134 7.14 -17.39 26.45
C PRO A 134 6.46 -18.39 25.50
N GLY A 135 7.03 -18.56 24.31
CA GLY A 135 6.59 -19.62 23.42
C GLY A 135 6.85 -20.96 24.11
N PRO A 136 6.12 -22.03 23.76
CA PRO A 136 6.50 -23.37 24.22
C PRO A 136 7.97 -23.61 23.82
N GLU A 137 8.77 -24.08 24.77
CA GLU A 137 10.16 -24.41 24.55
C GLU A 137 10.20 -25.53 23.50
N ALA A 138 10.73 -25.22 22.31
CA ALA A 138 10.84 -26.20 21.24
C ALA A 138 11.91 -27.23 21.66
N THR A 139 11.48 -28.43 22.00
CA THR A 139 12.40 -29.56 22.17
C THR A 139 13.01 -29.87 20.79
N PRO A 140 14.34 -29.83 20.62
CA PRO A 140 14.95 -30.15 19.34
C PRO A 140 14.73 -31.63 19.06
N VAL A 141 14.01 -31.96 17.99
CA VAL A 141 13.97 -33.32 17.46
C VAL A 141 15.18 -33.46 16.54
N ALA A 142 16.11 -34.35 16.88
CA ALA A 142 17.28 -34.62 16.07
C ALA A 142 16.86 -35.09 14.67
N ALA A 143 17.25 -34.34 13.63
CA ALA A 143 17.07 -34.76 12.25
C ALA A 143 18.03 -35.93 11.96
N ALA A 144 17.47 -37.10 11.67
CA ALA A 144 18.26 -38.20 11.11
C ALA A 144 18.72 -37.78 9.71
N ALA A 145 20.03 -37.70 9.52
CA ALA A 145 20.64 -37.41 8.22
C ALA A 145 20.40 -38.60 7.28
N VAL A 146 19.64 -38.36 6.21
CA VAL A 146 19.61 -39.27 5.06
C VAL A 146 20.71 -38.82 4.10
N THR A 147 21.77 -39.61 3.99
CA THR A 147 22.75 -39.51 2.91
C THR A 147 22.20 -40.22 1.68
N VAL A 148 21.99 -39.50 0.58
CA VAL A 148 21.78 -40.11 -0.75
C VAL A 148 22.93 -39.68 -1.65
N SER A 149 23.61 -40.68 -2.19
CA SER A 149 24.77 -40.59 -3.06
C SER A 149 24.47 -39.93 -4.40
N ASP A 150 25.50 -39.25 -4.88
CA ASP A 150 25.60 -38.47 -6.11
C ASP A 150 25.56 -39.35 -7.36
N THR A 151 24.58 -39.13 -8.24
CA THR A 151 24.65 -39.52 -9.65
C THR A 151 24.17 -38.37 -10.51
N VAL A 152 25.13 -37.65 -11.09
CA VAL A 152 24.95 -36.57 -12.04
C VAL A 152 24.64 -37.14 -13.42
N ALA A 153 23.44 -36.86 -13.94
CA ALA A 153 23.13 -36.90 -15.35
C ALA A 153 22.41 -35.59 -15.72
N ALA A 154 23.02 -34.83 -16.63
CA ALA A 154 22.61 -33.49 -17.02
C ALA A 154 21.19 -33.46 -17.63
N ALA A 155 20.38 -32.49 -17.21
CA ALA A 155 19.10 -32.16 -17.83
C ALA A 155 18.93 -30.63 -17.92
N ASP A 156 18.48 -30.16 -19.09
CA ASP A 156 18.28 -28.78 -19.53
C ASP A 156 17.42 -27.91 -18.58
N ASP A 157 17.78 -26.63 -18.50
CA ASP A 157 17.11 -25.59 -17.70
C ASP A 157 15.82 -25.06 -18.36
N GLY A 158 14.69 -25.21 -17.65
CA GLY A 158 13.46 -24.46 -17.90
C GLY A 158 12.63 -24.36 -16.60
N PRO A 159 12.19 -23.16 -16.13
CA PRO A 159 11.46 -23.07 -14.88
C PRO A 159 9.97 -23.31 -15.08
N GLY A 160 9.52 -24.50 -14.70
CA GLY A 160 8.13 -24.85 -14.46
C GLY A 160 7.74 -24.60 -13.00
N TRP A 161 6.61 -23.92 -12.80
CA TRP A 161 5.76 -24.16 -11.64
C TRP A 161 4.36 -24.49 -12.16
N SER A 162 4.07 -25.78 -12.17
CA SER A 162 2.73 -26.36 -12.04
C SER A 162 2.89 -27.32 -10.86
N GLU A 163 2.01 -27.38 -9.86
CA GLU A 163 0.59 -27.63 -9.99
C GLU A 163 -0.16 -27.20 -8.72
N ALA A 164 -1.36 -26.64 -8.90
CA ALA A 164 -2.59 -26.87 -8.14
C ALA A 164 -3.61 -25.83 -8.63
N ALA A 165 -4.82 -26.12 -9.09
CA ALA A 165 -5.59 -27.34 -9.09
C ALA A 165 -6.58 -27.29 -10.28
N VAL A 166 -6.85 -28.45 -10.87
CA VAL A 166 -7.88 -28.63 -11.89
C VAL A 166 -9.22 -28.85 -11.18
N VAL A 167 -10.18 -27.94 -11.39
CA VAL A 167 -11.61 -28.22 -11.18
C VAL A 167 -12.33 -27.86 -12.47
N THR A 168 -12.72 -28.89 -13.22
CA THR A 168 -13.52 -28.76 -14.44
C THR A 168 -14.98 -28.60 -14.05
N GLY A 169 -15.57 -27.44 -14.36
CA GLY A 169 -17.00 -27.19 -14.34
C GLY A 169 -17.41 -26.41 -15.59
N ALA A 170 -18.11 -27.05 -16.50
CA ALA A 170 -18.60 -26.46 -17.75
C ALA A 170 -19.78 -25.51 -17.51
N ALA A 171 -19.79 -24.35 -18.18
CA ALA A 171 -20.96 -23.82 -18.91
C ALA A 171 -20.64 -22.52 -19.66
N VAL A 172 -21.02 -22.53 -20.93
CA VAL A 172 -20.92 -21.50 -21.97
C VAL A 172 -21.91 -20.34 -21.71
N LEU A 173 -21.53 -19.10 -22.09
CA LEU A 173 -22.28 -18.15 -22.96
C LEU A 173 -22.18 -16.69 -22.50
N GLY A 174 -21.50 -15.86 -23.29
CA GLY A 174 -21.68 -14.40 -23.22
C GLY A 174 -20.54 -13.59 -23.84
N GLY A 175 -20.55 -13.39 -25.16
CA GLY A 175 -19.69 -12.37 -25.79
C GLY A 175 -19.35 -12.56 -27.27
N GLY A 176 -19.50 -13.78 -27.80
CA GLY A 176 -19.14 -14.09 -29.20
C GLY A 176 -20.16 -13.64 -30.25
N SER A 177 -21.40 -13.31 -29.86
CA SER A 177 -22.49 -13.05 -30.81
C SER A 177 -22.50 -11.64 -31.41
N VAL A 178 -21.88 -10.64 -30.78
CA VAL A 178 -21.92 -9.25 -31.29
C VAL A 178 -20.86 -9.00 -32.37
N ALA A 179 -19.68 -9.60 -32.23
CA ALA A 179 -18.59 -9.44 -33.20
C ALA A 179 -18.86 -10.15 -34.54
N LEU A 180 -19.51 -11.32 -34.51
CA LEU A 180 -19.82 -12.09 -35.72
C LEU A 180 -20.95 -11.45 -36.54
N VAL A 181 -21.94 -10.83 -35.89
CA VAL A 181 -23.05 -10.14 -36.55
C VAL A 181 -22.60 -8.83 -37.22
N LEU A 182 -21.71 -8.07 -36.58
CA LEU A 182 -21.15 -6.84 -37.17
C LEU A 182 -20.23 -7.13 -38.35
N TRP A 183 -19.48 -8.23 -38.32
CA TRP A 183 -18.63 -8.66 -39.43
C TRP A 183 -19.44 -9.09 -40.66
N LEU A 184 -20.57 -9.78 -40.45
CA LEU A 184 -21.46 -10.22 -41.54
C LEU A 184 -22.24 -9.07 -42.19
N LEU A 185 -22.58 -8.01 -41.44
CA LEU A 185 -23.29 -6.84 -41.97
C LEU A 185 -22.37 -5.85 -42.73
N GLY A 186 -21.07 -5.84 -42.42
CA GLY A 186 -20.08 -4.99 -43.10
C GLY A 186 -19.77 -5.42 -44.54
N ARG A 187 -19.84 -6.72 -44.84
CA ARG A 187 -19.52 -7.25 -46.19
C ARG A 187 -20.59 -7.00 -47.25
N ARG A 188 -21.81 -6.59 -46.88
CA ARG A 188 -22.91 -6.37 -47.83
C ARG A 188 -23.03 -4.95 -48.40
N ARG A 189 -22.16 -4.01 -48.00
CA ARG A 189 -22.22 -2.60 -48.42
C ARG A 189 -21.11 -2.14 -49.38
N SER A 190 -20.27 -3.05 -49.87
CA SER A 190 -19.14 -2.71 -50.75
C SER A 190 -19.22 -3.34 -52.14
N GLY A 191 -20.44 -3.66 -52.61
CA GLY A 191 -20.68 -4.13 -53.97
C GLY A 191 -21.99 -3.56 -54.49
N GLY A 192 -21.93 -2.35 -55.04
CA GLY A 192 -23.02 -1.62 -55.68
C GLY A 192 -22.44 -0.42 -56.40
#